data_AF-A0A9D4YQV8-F1
#
_entry.id   AF-A0A9D4YQV8-F1
#
_cell.length_a   1.000
_cell.length_b   1.000
_cell.length_c   1.000
_cell.angle_alpha   90.00
_cell.angle_beta   90.00
_cell.angle_gamma   90.00
#
_symmetry.space_group_name_H-M   'P 1'
#
loop_
_entity.id
_entity.type
_entity.pdbx_description
1 polymer ?
#
loop_
_entity_poly.entity_id
_entity_poly.type
_entity_poly.pdbx_seq_one_letter_code
_entity_poly.pdbx_strand_id
1 'polypeptide(L)'
;MNAPGGKRKRITLDQKAAMIKAVESGTKKSKVARDFDVSTSTLSTILSKQQSIIDAVAHASDEPLLDEPATPDGFATSDEVAASWTALRDAGVVPDSESFCDYVSADSEVVATEQLLDDDIVRAVNDPDETSDDDSADELADSVPKASNVPTASEALDAVDVLRRYYGAHEGGEDGMNIAAAAERAIVRIRKMQQRPITDFFAATAV
;
A
#
# COMPACT_ATOMS: atom_id res chain seq x y z
N MET A 1 14.63 6.66 -41.66
CA MET A 1 13.34 7.10 -41.10
C MET A 1 12.92 6.08 -40.05
N ASN A 2 13.28 6.30 -38.78
CA ASN A 2 12.80 5.48 -37.67
C ASN A 2 11.53 6.15 -37.12
N ALA A 3 10.40 5.45 -37.15
CA ALA A 3 9.14 5.96 -36.66
C ALA A 3 9.19 6.20 -35.13
N PRO A 4 8.52 7.24 -34.61
CA PRO A 4 8.52 7.55 -33.19
C PRO A 4 7.90 6.40 -32.40
N GLY A 5 8.48 6.10 -31.24
CA GLY A 5 8.17 4.92 -30.42
C GLY A 5 6.69 4.82 -30.09
N GLY A 6 6.00 3.88 -30.75
CA GLY A 6 4.63 3.51 -30.41
C GLY A 6 4.54 3.06 -28.95
N LYS A 7 3.44 3.41 -28.28
CA LYS A 7 3.14 3.00 -26.90
C LYS A 7 3.41 1.49 -26.75
N ARG A 8 4.23 1.10 -25.76
CA ARG A 8 4.56 -0.32 -25.53
C ARG A 8 3.27 -1.07 -25.19
N LYS A 9 2.89 -2.02 -26.03
CA LYS A 9 1.72 -2.87 -25.78
C LYS A 9 1.98 -3.79 -24.59
N ARG A 10 1.03 -3.86 -23.66
CA ARG A 10 0.99 -4.92 -22.65
C ARG A 10 0.59 -6.22 -23.35
N ILE A 11 1.40 -7.26 -23.19
CA ILE A 11 1.17 -8.60 -23.76
C ILE A 11 0.86 -9.55 -22.60
N THR A 12 -0.33 -10.14 -22.59
CA THR A 12 -0.78 -11.06 -21.53
C THR A 12 -0.07 -12.41 -21.61
N LEU A 13 -0.17 -13.23 -20.55
CA LEU A 13 0.38 -14.60 -20.54
C LEU A 13 -0.25 -15.46 -21.63
N ASP A 14 -1.57 -15.36 -21.83
CA ASP A 14 -2.29 -16.10 -22.87
C ASP A 14 -1.86 -15.70 -24.29
N GLN A 15 -1.65 -14.40 -24.53
CA GLN A 15 -1.15 -13.92 -25.82
C GLN A 15 0.27 -14.44 -26.10
N LYS A 16 1.13 -14.51 -25.08
CA LYS A 16 2.46 -15.12 -25.21
C LYS A 16 2.35 -16.61 -25.55
N ALA A 17 1.49 -17.35 -24.85
CA ALA A 17 1.25 -18.76 -25.12
C ALA A 17 0.70 -19.01 -26.53
N ALA A 18 -0.23 -18.17 -27.01
CA ALA A 18 -0.77 -18.23 -28.36
C ALA A 18 0.32 -17.97 -29.43
N MET A 19 1.21 -17.00 -29.20
CA MET A 19 2.35 -16.76 -30.09
C MET A 19 3.32 -17.93 -30.14
N ILE A 20 3.62 -18.56 -29.00
CA ILE A 20 4.48 -19.75 -28.93
C ILE A 20 3.85 -20.89 -29.75
N LYS A 21 2.58 -21.22 -29.49
CA LYS A 21 1.84 -22.26 -30.22
C LYS A 21 1.82 -22.02 -31.73
N ALA A 22 1.62 -20.78 -32.17
CA ALA A 22 1.61 -20.43 -33.59
C ALA A 22 2.97 -20.61 -34.28
N VAL A 23 4.07 -20.35 -33.56
CA VAL A 23 5.43 -20.56 -34.09
C VAL A 23 5.77 -22.05 -34.11
N GLU A 24 5.39 -22.80 -33.07
CA GLU A 24 5.58 -24.26 -32.99
C GLU A 24 4.78 -25.02 -34.06
N SER A 25 3.58 -24.52 -34.41
CA SER A 25 2.80 -25.05 -35.53
C SER A 25 3.39 -24.73 -36.92
N GLY A 26 4.58 -24.12 -36.98
CA GLY A 26 5.32 -23.84 -38.21
C GLY A 26 5.02 -22.49 -38.86
N THR A 27 4.29 -21.59 -38.19
CA THR A 27 4.03 -20.25 -38.74
C THR A 27 5.31 -19.41 -38.69
N LYS A 28 5.59 -18.67 -39.77
CA LYS A 28 6.77 -17.79 -39.84
C LYS A 28 6.71 -16.72 -38.75
N LYS A 29 7.81 -16.54 -38.01
CA LYS A 29 7.94 -15.54 -36.93
C LYS A 29 7.55 -14.12 -37.37
N SER A 30 7.88 -13.72 -38.61
CA SER A 30 7.50 -12.39 -39.13
C SER A 30 6.00 -12.23 -39.33
N LYS A 31 5.28 -13.31 -39.68
CA LYS A 31 3.83 -13.29 -39.79
C LYS A 31 3.19 -13.24 -38.40
N VAL A 32 3.63 -14.10 -37.48
CA VAL A 32 3.15 -14.10 -36.08
C VAL A 32 3.37 -12.73 -35.42
N ALA A 33 4.56 -12.13 -35.57
CA ALA A 33 4.84 -10.82 -35.01
C ALA A 33 3.87 -9.74 -35.53
N ARG A 34 3.54 -9.77 -36.83
CA ARG A 34 2.57 -8.85 -37.43
C ARG A 34 1.14 -9.11 -36.96
N ASP A 35 0.73 -10.36 -36.90
CA ASP A 35 -0.63 -10.76 -36.51
C ASP A 35 -0.94 -10.35 -35.06
N PHE A 36 0.08 -10.37 -34.19
CA PHE A 36 -0.03 -9.90 -32.79
C PHE A 36 0.39 -8.43 -32.60
N ASP A 37 0.74 -7.74 -33.68
CA ASP A 37 1.26 -6.35 -33.69
C ASP A 37 2.37 -6.10 -32.67
N VAL A 38 3.36 -6.98 -32.68
CA VAL A 38 4.59 -6.93 -31.88
C VAL A 38 5.80 -6.89 -32.80
N SER A 39 6.92 -6.36 -32.30
CA SER A 39 8.17 -6.39 -33.04
C SER A 39 8.74 -7.82 -33.12
N THR A 40 9.53 -8.11 -34.16
CA THR A 40 10.21 -9.41 -34.29
C THR A 40 11.20 -9.69 -33.16
N SER A 41 11.79 -8.64 -32.57
CA SER A 41 12.64 -8.76 -31.38
C SER A 41 11.81 -9.15 -30.15
N THR A 42 10.64 -8.53 -29.94
CA THR A 42 9.71 -8.91 -28.86
C THR A 42 9.30 -10.38 -28.95
N LEU A 43 8.90 -10.84 -30.14
CA LEU A 43 8.55 -12.25 -30.34
C LEU A 43 9.76 -13.18 -30.04
N SER A 44 10.97 -12.76 -30.40
CA SER A 44 12.18 -13.56 -30.13
C SER A 44 12.47 -13.67 -28.63
N THR A 45 12.29 -12.60 -27.86
CA THR A 45 12.42 -12.62 -26.38
C THR A 45 11.34 -13.48 -25.72
N ILE A 46 10.12 -13.50 -26.27
CA ILE A 46 9.04 -14.36 -25.77
C ILE A 46 9.39 -15.83 -26.01
N LEU A 47 9.86 -16.18 -27.22
CA LEU A 47 10.29 -17.55 -27.54
C LEU A 47 11.48 -18.01 -26.69
N SER A 48 12.42 -17.13 -26.34
CA SER A 48 13.54 -17.51 -25.47
C SER A 48 13.12 -17.84 -24.04
N LYS A 49 11.93 -17.42 -23.62
CA LYS A 49 11.35 -17.69 -22.30
C LYS A 49 10.16 -18.65 -22.35
N GLN A 50 9.99 -19.39 -23.45
CA GLN A 50 8.80 -20.19 -23.72
C GLN A 50 8.45 -21.19 -22.61
N GLN A 51 9.44 -21.88 -22.03
CA GLN A 51 9.18 -22.88 -20.99
C GLN A 51 8.53 -22.28 -19.74
N SER A 52 9.11 -21.18 -19.24
CA SER A 52 8.58 -20.47 -18.06
C SER A 52 7.16 -19.92 -18.29
N ILE A 53 6.81 -19.57 -19.54
CA ILE A 53 5.47 -19.11 -19.88
C ILE A 53 4.48 -20.29 -19.91
N ILE A 54 4.89 -21.44 -20.44
CA ILE A 54 4.07 -22.66 -20.46
C ILE A 54 3.80 -23.15 -19.03
N ASP A 55 4.83 -23.20 -18.19
CA ASP A 55 4.71 -23.62 -16.79
C ASP A 55 3.75 -22.69 -16.02
N ALA A 56 3.89 -21.38 -16.21
CA ALA A 56 3.01 -20.39 -15.58
C ALA A 56 1.55 -20.53 -16.03
N VAL A 57 1.29 -20.84 -17.31
CA VAL A 57 -0.06 -21.07 -17.83
C VAL A 57 -0.66 -22.36 -17.29
N ALA A 58 0.14 -23.43 -17.18
CA ALA A 58 -0.32 -24.70 -16.63
C ALA A 58 -0.80 -24.55 -15.17
N HIS A 59 -0.03 -23.81 -14.35
CA HIS A 59 -0.41 -23.52 -12.97
C HIS A 59 -1.61 -22.56 -12.85
N ALA A 60 -1.81 -21.66 -13.81
CA ALA A 60 -2.98 -20.78 -13.82
C ALA A 60 -4.29 -21.52 -14.13
N SER A 61 -4.23 -22.63 -14.88
CA SER A 61 -5.39 -23.47 -15.20
C SER A 61 -5.69 -24.56 -14.17
N ASP A 62 -4.81 -24.75 -13.18
CA ASP A 62 -4.99 -25.73 -12.10
C ASP A 62 -5.64 -25.12 -10.84
N GLU A 63 -6.18 -23.90 -10.91
CA GLU A 63 -7.12 -23.47 -9.87
C GLU A 63 -8.46 -24.19 -10.13
N PRO A 64 -8.84 -25.19 -9.30
CA PRO A 64 -10.17 -25.73 -9.42
C PRO A 64 -11.12 -24.60 -9.06
N LEU A 65 -11.97 -24.25 -10.02
CA LEU A 65 -13.16 -23.45 -9.82
C LEU A 65 -14.08 -24.25 -8.87
N LEU A 66 -13.73 -24.29 -7.59
CA LEU A 66 -14.66 -24.61 -6.53
C LEU A 66 -15.51 -23.37 -6.33
N ASP A 67 -16.51 -23.27 -7.20
CA ASP A 67 -17.81 -22.73 -6.84
C ASP A 67 -18.42 -23.70 -5.80
N GLU A 68 -17.77 -23.81 -4.64
CA GLU A 68 -18.41 -24.28 -3.43
C GLU A 68 -19.24 -23.09 -2.97
N PRO A 69 -20.59 -23.16 -3.01
CA PRO A 69 -21.38 -22.17 -2.30
C PRO A 69 -20.86 -22.23 -0.88
N ALA A 70 -20.36 -21.10 -0.37
CA ALA A 70 -19.98 -20.97 1.02
C ALA A 70 -21.18 -21.42 1.85
N THR A 71 -21.16 -22.70 2.24
CA THR A 71 -22.01 -23.23 3.28
C THR A 71 -21.62 -22.40 4.49
N PRO A 72 -22.54 -21.63 5.09
CA PRO A 72 -22.24 -20.87 6.28
C PRO A 72 -22.27 -21.87 7.45
N ASP A 73 -21.31 -22.80 7.45
CA ASP A 73 -21.15 -23.77 8.52
C ASP A 73 -19.77 -23.59 9.13
N GLY A 74 -19.80 -22.94 10.29
CA GLY A 74 -18.93 -23.31 11.39
C GLY A 74 -17.51 -22.84 11.27
N PHE A 75 -17.29 -21.57 11.64
CA PHE A 75 -16.30 -21.38 12.71
C PHE A 75 -16.77 -22.28 13.85
N ALA A 76 -16.26 -23.52 13.90
CA ALA A 76 -16.37 -24.35 15.06
C ALA A 76 -15.79 -23.51 16.19
N THR A 77 -16.67 -22.91 16.99
CA THR A 77 -16.28 -22.22 18.22
C THR A 77 -15.61 -23.30 19.04
N SER A 78 -14.27 -23.34 19.02
CA SER A 78 -13.51 -24.24 19.87
C SER A 78 -14.08 -24.13 21.28
N ASP A 79 -14.22 -25.24 21.99
CA ASP A 79 -14.78 -25.26 23.36
C ASP A 79 -14.10 -24.22 24.27
N GLU A 80 -12.82 -23.94 24.01
CA GLU A 80 -12.04 -22.90 24.70
C GLU A 80 -12.49 -21.46 24.38
N VAL A 81 -12.86 -21.17 23.14
CA VAL A 81 -13.34 -19.86 22.70
C VAL A 81 -14.76 -19.61 23.24
N ALA A 82 -15.61 -20.63 23.22
CA ALA A 82 -16.94 -20.58 23.81
C ALA A 82 -16.86 -20.34 25.32
N ALA A 83 -15.96 -21.04 26.03
CA ALA A 83 -15.71 -20.86 27.45
C ALA A 83 -15.20 -19.44 27.78
N SER A 84 -14.29 -18.92 26.97
CA SER A 84 -13.75 -17.56 27.12
C SER A 84 -14.84 -16.49 26.92
N TRP A 85 -15.71 -16.68 25.92
CA TRP A 85 -16.84 -15.78 25.68
C TRP A 85 -17.87 -15.81 26.82
N THR A 86 -18.17 -16.98 27.39
CA THR A 86 -19.04 -17.08 28.57
C THR A 86 -18.43 -16.40 29.79
N ALA A 87 -17.12 -16.54 30.04
CA ALA A 87 -16.46 -15.88 31.15
C ALA A 87 -16.51 -14.35 31.06
N LEU A 88 -16.41 -13.79 29.84
CA LEU A 88 -16.52 -12.34 29.61
C LEU A 88 -17.95 -11.81 29.85
N ARG A 89 -18.98 -12.60 29.51
CA ARG A 89 -20.38 -12.27 29.84
C ARG A 89 -20.64 -12.33 31.35
N ASP A 90 -20.16 -13.38 32.01
CA ASP A 90 -20.30 -13.53 33.46
C ASP A 90 -19.56 -12.41 34.23
N ALA A 91 -18.46 -11.90 33.68
CA ALA A 91 -17.74 -10.75 34.22
C ALA A 91 -18.41 -9.39 33.91
N GLY A 92 -19.50 -9.36 33.14
CA GLY A 92 -20.22 -8.15 32.75
C GLY A 92 -19.47 -7.26 31.74
N VAL A 93 -18.45 -7.80 31.07
CA VAL A 93 -17.68 -7.08 30.05
C VAL A 93 -18.45 -7.00 28.73
N VAL A 94 -19.27 -8.02 28.46
CA VAL A 94 -20.09 -8.14 27.25
C VAL A 94 -21.57 -8.13 27.66
N PRO A 95 -22.42 -7.29 27.04
CA PRO A 95 -23.86 -7.28 27.31
C PRO A 95 -24.55 -8.61 26.95
N ASP A 96 -25.61 -8.96 27.68
CA ASP A 96 -26.39 -10.19 27.44
C ASP A 96 -27.06 -10.23 26.05
N SER A 97 -27.24 -9.07 25.42
CA SER A 97 -27.81 -8.94 24.07
C SER A 97 -26.83 -9.32 22.95
N GLU A 98 -25.53 -9.32 23.23
CA GLU A 98 -24.49 -9.51 22.22
C GLU A 98 -24.12 -11.00 22.09
N SER A 99 -24.18 -11.50 20.86
CA SER A 99 -23.73 -12.86 20.55
C SER A 99 -22.27 -12.85 20.11
N PHE A 100 -21.56 -13.97 20.29
CA PHE A 100 -20.18 -14.08 19.84
C PHE A 100 -20.04 -13.81 18.32
N CYS A 101 -20.95 -14.35 17.52
CA CYS A 101 -20.93 -14.16 16.07
C CYS A 101 -21.19 -12.69 15.69
N ASP A 102 -22.09 -12.01 16.39
CA ASP A 102 -22.38 -10.59 16.14
C ASP A 102 -21.14 -9.73 16.45
N TYR A 103 -20.48 -9.99 17.57
CA TYR A 103 -19.25 -9.31 17.95
C TYR A 103 -18.08 -9.56 16.97
N VAL A 104 -17.91 -10.82 16.53
CA VAL A 104 -16.82 -11.19 15.62
C VAL A 104 -17.08 -10.74 14.19
N SER A 105 -18.33 -10.73 13.74
CA SER A 105 -18.70 -10.37 12.36
C SER A 105 -19.10 -8.91 12.21
N ALA A 106 -18.91 -8.07 13.24
CA ALA A 106 -19.32 -6.67 13.25
C ALA A 106 -18.74 -5.84 12.08
N ASP A 107 -17.57 -6.20 11.56
CA ASP A 107 -16.91 -5.52 10.44
C ASP A 107 -16.93 -6.33 9.12
N SER A 108 -17.62 -7.47 9.10
CA SER A 108 -17.62 -8.36 7.92
C SER A 108 -18.24 -7.73 6.67
N GLU A 109 -19.20 -6.83 6.84
CA GLU A 109 -19.84 -6.08 5.76
C GLU A 109 -19.21 -4.69 5.51
N VAL A 110 -18.19 -4.31 6.30
CA VAL A 110 -17.48 -3.05 6.11
C VAL A 110 -16.50 -3.23 4.96
N VAL A 111 -16.76 -2.53 3.86
CA VAL A 111 -15.81 -2.43 2.74
C VAL A 111 -14.57 -1.66 3.21
N ALA A 112 -13.56 -2.39 3.69
CA ALA A 112 -12.32 -1.83 4.22
C ALA A 112 -11.38 -1.27 3.13
N THR A 113 -11.66 -1.57 1.86
CA THR A 113 -10.88 -1.11 0.71
C THR A 113 -11.79 -0.50 -0.34
N GLU A 114 -11.48 0.73 -0.75
CA GLU A 114 -12.06 1.29 -1.97
C GLU A 114 -11.66 0.40 -3.15
N GLN A 115 -12.63 -0.20 -3.83
CA GLN A 115 -12.38 -0.98 -5.04
C GLN A 115 -12.06 -0.01 -6.17
N LEU A 116 -10.78 0.33 -6.33
CA LEU A 116 -10.31 0.99 -7.55
C LEU A 116 -10.58 0.05 -8.72
N LEU A 117 -11.34 0.53 -9.71
CA LEU A 117 -11.55 -0.23 -10.93
C LEU A 117 -10.22 -0.33 -11.68
N ASP A 118 -10.07 -1.39 -12.48
CA ASP A 118 -8.86 -1.60 -13.29
C ASP A 118 -8.51 -0.37 -14.14
N ASP A 119 -9.52 0.39 -14.59
CA ASP A 119 -9.35 1.64 -15.34
C ASP A 119 -8.73 2.77 -14.51
N ASP A 120 -9.09 2.88 -13.22
CA ASP A 120 -8.52 3.87 -12.30
C ASP A 120 -7.06 3.54 -11.95
N ILE A 121 -6.75 2.25 -11.83
CA ILE A 121 -5.39 1.74 -11.63
C ILE A 121 -4.53 2.01 -12.87
N VAL A 122 -5.06 1.75 -14.07
CA VAL A 122 -4.35 1.99 -15.33
C VAL A 122 -4.11 3.48 -15.56
N ARG A 123 -5.05 4.34 -15.18
CA ARG A 123 -4.90 5.80 -15.24
C ARG A 123 -3.80 6.28 -14.28
N ALA A 124 -3.84 5.86 -13.02
CA ALA A 124 -2.83 6.22 -12.02
C ALA A 124 -1.39 5.81 -12.40
N VAL A 125 -1.22 4.71 -13.14
CA VAL A 125 0.11 4.22 -13.58
C VAL A 125 0.56 4.89 -14.88
N ASN A 126 -0.36 5.36 -15.73
CA ASN A 126 -0.03 5.93 -17.03
C ASN A 126 0.02 7.46 -17.05
N ASP A 127 -0.48 8.15 -16.02
CA ASP A 127 -0.42 9.60 -15.92
C ASP A 127 0.88 10.03 -15.22
N PRO A 128 1.87 10.58 -15.93
CA PRO A 128 2.92 11.35 -15.30
C PRO A 128 2.32 12.69 -14.86
N ASP A 129 1.75 12.73 -13.66
CA ASP A 129 1.61 13.93 -12.84
C ASP A 129 1.12 15.20 -13.59
N GLU A 130 -0.19 15.30 -13.83
CA GLU A 130 -0.85 16.61 -14.01
C GLU A 130 -1.13 17.22 -12.61
N THR A 131 -0.07 17.41 -11.82
CA THR A 131 0.01 18.51 -10.84
C THR A 131 1.15 19.45 -11.22
N SER A 132 1.16 19.82 -12.50
CA SER A 132 1.86 21.01 -12.98
C SER A 132 1.07 22.25 -12.56
N ASP A 133 1.26 22.69 -11.31
CA ASP A 133 0.91 24.04 -10.87
C ASP A 133 2.20 24.89 -10.85
N ASP A 134 2.54 25.38 -12.04
CA ASP A 134 3.51 26.43 -12.36
C ASP A 134 2.62 27.61 -12.79
N ASP A 135 2.66 28.83 -12.24
CA ASP A 135 3.84 29.67 -12.07
C ASP A 135 3.40 30.98 -11.36
N SER A 136 4.20 31.47 -10.42
CA SER A 136 4.29 32.91 -10.14
C SER A 136 5.66 33.19 -9.54
N ALA A 137 6.63 33.26 -10.44
CA ALA A 137 7.87 33.98 -10.24
C ALA A 137 7.58 35.46 -9.89
N ASP A 138 7.97 35.86 -8.69
CA ASP A 138 8.43 37.22 -8.42
C ASP A 138 9.78 37.12 -7.72
N GLU A 139 10.83 36.97 -8.52
CA GLU A 139 12.16 37.39 -8.10
C GLU A 139 12.22 38.91 -8.26
N LEU A 140 12.41 39.65 -7.16
CA LEU A 140 13.55 40.58 -7.00
C LEU A 140 13.50 41.39 -5.69
N ALA A 141 14.64 41.32 -5.00
CA ALA A 141 15.27 42.38 -4.19
C ALA A 141 14.73 42.70 -2.78
N ASP A 142 15.48 42.14 -1.81
CA ASP A 142 16.15 42.87 -0.72
C ASP A 142 15.28 43.48 0.39
N SER A 143 15.30 42.87 1.59
CA SER A 143 15.64 43.57 2.84
C SER A 143 15.50 42.69 4.13
N VAL A 144 16.64 42.57 4.82
CA VAL A 144 16.86 42.24 6.26
C VAL A 144 16.87 40.76 6.72
N PRO A 145 17.99 40.24 7.24
CA PRO A 145 18.01 38.97 7.97
C PRO A 145 17.41 39.19 9.37
N LYS A 146 16.17 38.75 9.59
CA LYS A 146 15.60 38.67 10.94
C LYS A 146 15.87 37.28 11.49
N ALA A 147 16.92 37.16 12.30
CA ALA A 147 17.12 36.03 13.20
C ALA A 147 15.89 35.94 14.12
N SER A 148 14.87 35.20 13.72
CA SER A 148 13.71 34.95 14.56
C SER A 148 14.09 33.87 15.57
N ASN A 149 14.16 34.23 16.85
CA ASN A 149 14.51 33.36 17.99
C ASN A 149 13.42 32.31 18.30
N VAL A 150 12.76 31.75 17.29
CA VAL A 150 11.68 30.77 17.49
C VAL A 150 12.33 29.41 17.67
N PRO A 151 12.12 28.74 18.83
CA PRO A 151 12.65 27.39 19.05
C PRO A 151 12.13 26.42 18.01
N THR A 152 12.99 25.52 17.57
CA THR A 152 12.63 24.40 16.70
C THR A 152 11.75 23.39 17.45
N ALA A 153 10.99 22.58 16.72
CA ALA A 153 10.18 21.53 17.32
C ALA A 153 11.01 20.50 18.11
N SER A 154 12.26 20.26 17.70
CA SER A 154 13.18 19.37 18.44
C SER A 154 13.55 19.96 19.80
N GLU A 155 13.95 21.24 19.83
CA GLU A 155 14.28 21.94 21.07
C GLU A 155 13.08 22.01 22.03
N ALA A 156 11.87 22.16 21.50
CA ALA A 156 10.65 22.12 22.29
C ALA A 156 10.37 20.74 22.90
N LEU A 157 10.63 19.65 22.17
CA LEU A 157 10.50 18.27 22.69
C LEU A 157 11.58 17.95 23.73
N ASP A 158 12.82 18.39 23.51
CA ASP A 158 13.90 18.27 24.49
C ASP A 158 13.54 18.97 25.82
N ALA A 159 12.90 20.15 25.73
CA ALA A 159 12.41 20.86 26.91
C ALA A 159 11.26 20.11 27.61
N VAL A 160 10.37 19.45 26.86
CA VAL A 160 9.32 18.60 27.44
C VAL A 160 9.93 17.42 28.21
N ASP A 161 11.01 16.83 27.73
CA ASP A 161 11.71 15.75 28.45
C ASP A 161 12.36 16.22 29.75
N VAL A 162 12.81 17.48 29.81
CA VAL A 162 13.27 18.10 31.07
C VAL A 162 12.10 18.26 32.05
N LEU A 163 10.95 18.74 31.59
CA LEU A 163 9.75 18.89 32.42
C LEU A 163 9.27 17.54 32.96
N ARG A 164 9.26 16.49 32.14
CA ARG A 164 8.92 15.12 32.56
C ARG A 164 9.82 14.61 33.68
N ARG A 165 11.14 14.80 33.52
CA ARG A 165 12.12 14.41 34.54
C ARG A 165 11.95 15.19 35.84
N TYR A 166 11.66 16.49 35.75
CA TYR A 166 11.43 17.33 36.92
C TYR A 166 10.16 16.93 37.68
N TYR A 167 9.02 16.86 36.99
CA TYR A 167 7.74 16.50 37.63
C TYR A 167 7.71 15.05 38.12
N GLY A 168 8.42 14.13 37.46
CA GLY A 168 8.55 12.75 37.96
C GLY A 168 9.44 12.56 39.17
N ALA A 169 10.29 13.54 39.49
CA ALA A 169 11.12 13.51 40.69
C ALA A 169 10.45 14.15 41.92
N HIS A 170 9.30 14.80 41.76
CA HIS A 170 8.60 15.52 42.82
C HIS A 170 7.25 14.85 43.18
N GLU A 171 6.99 14.68 44.49
CA GLU A 171 5.67 14.28 44.97
C GLU A 171 4.62 15.33 44.58
N GLY A 172 3.52 14.89 43.95
CA GLY A 172 2.48 15.77 43.42
C GLY A 172 2.73 16.33 42.01
N GLY A 173 3.69 15.79 41.26
CA GLY A 173 3.98 16.20 39.87
C GLY A 173 3.01 15.69 38.80
N GLU A 174 1.92 15.02 39.16
CA GLU A 174 0.98 14.35 38.24
C GLU A 174 0.37 15.32 37.23
N ASP A 175 -0.07 16.50 37.69
CA ASP A 175 -0.60 17.55 36.82
C ASP A 175 0.46 18.08 35.85
N GLY A 176 1.70 18.24 36.33
CA GLY A 176 2.84 18.66 35.52
C GLY A 176 3.21 17.64 34.45
N MET A 177 3.15 16.34 34.77
CA MET A 177 3.30 15.27 33.79
C MET A 177 2.21 15.29 32.72
N ASN A 178 0.95 15.48 33.13
CA ASN A 178 -0.18 15.55 32.21
C ASN A 178 -0.05 16.75 31.25
N ILE A 179 0.39 17.90 31.75
CA ILE A 179 0.65 19.10 30.95
C ILE A 179 1.81 18.85 29.97
N ALA A 180 2.91 18.26 30.42
CA ALA A 180 4.04 17.92 29.56
C ALA A 180 3.64 16.96 28.43
N ALA A 181 2.81 15.96 28.73
CA ALA A 181 2.27 15.04 27.72
C ALA A 181 1.30 15.73 26.74
N ALA A 182 0.49 16.68 27.21
CA ALA A 182 -0.38 17.46 26.33
C ALA A 182 0.43 18.37 25.39
N ALA A 183 1.50 19.00 25.90
CA ALA A 183 2.41 19.82 25.11
C ALA A 183 3.11 19.00 24.01
N GLU A 184 3.63 17.81 24.33
CA GLU A 184 4.22 16.90 23.34
C GLU A 184 3.25 16.60 22.19
N ARG A 185 2.02 16.19 22.52
CA ARG A 185 1.00 15.89 21.50
C ARG A 185 0.68 17.09 20.61
N ALA A 186 0.62 18.29 21.19
CA ALA A 186 0.40 19.52 20.44
C ALA A 186 1.58 19.82 19.49
N ILE A 187 2.82 19.68 19.95
CA ILE A 187 4.03 19.90 19.15
C ILE A 187 4.11 18.89 17.99
N VAL A 188 3.88 17.60 18.27
CA VAL A 188 3.91 16.53 17.25
C VAL A 188 2.85 16.75 16.18
N ARG A 189 1.64 17.21 16.56
CA ARG A 189 0.56 17.51 15.60
C ARG A 189 0.89 18.67 14.67
N ILE A 190 1.63 19.68 15.15
CA ILE A 190 2.07 20.83 14.35
C ILE A 190 3.20 20.40 13.39
N ARG A 191 4.05 19.46 13.81
CA ARG A 191 5.11 18.92 12.98
C ARG A 191 4.51 18.05 11.86
N LYS A 192 4.35 18.63 10.66
CA LYS A 192 4.18 17.85 9.43
C LYS A 192 5.46 17.05 9.18
N MET A 193 5.47 15.78 9.58
CA MET A 193 6.50 14.86 9.10
C MET A 193 6.20 14.59 7.63
N GLN A 194 7.03 15.10 6.73
CA GLN A 194 7.04 14.60 5.35
C GLN A 194 7.52 13.15 5.43
N GLN A 195 6.62 12.23 5.12
CA GLN A 195 6.99 10.83 4.96
C GLN A 195 8.10 10.79 3.91
N ARG A 196 9.27 10.29 4.29
CA ARG A 196 10.36 10.11 3.33
C ARG A 196 9.87 9.13 2.26
N PRO A 197 10.21 9.35 0.98
CA PRO A 197 9.82 8.42 -0.06
C PRO A 197 10.44 7.05 0.26
N ILE A 198 9.71 5.97 -0.03
CA ILE A 198 10.16 4.59 0.21
C ILE A 198 11.51 4.30 -0.47
N THR A 199 11.85 5.04 -1.52
CA THR A 199 13.15 4.96 -2.21
C THR A 199 14.33 5.35 -1.32
N ASP A 200 14.12 6.21 -0.31
CA ASP A 200 15.16 6.60 0.67
C ASP A 200 15.53 5.42 1.57
N PHE A 201 14.58 4.52 1.87
CA PHE A 201 14.83 3.28 2.62
C PHE A 201 15.79 2.34 1.88
N PHE A 202 15.64 2.22 0.56
CA PHE A 202 16.48 1.34 -0.27
C PHE A 202 17.82 1.97 -0.67
N ALA A 203 17.99 3.28 -0.50
CA ALA A 203 19.25 3.97 -0.76
C ALA A 203 20.28 3.81 0.37
N ALA A 204 19.83 3.48 1.58
CA ALA A 204 20.66 3.45 2.78
C ALA A 204 21.52 2.17 2.96
N THR A 205 21.52 1.23 2.00
CA THR A 205 22.21 -0.07 2.13
C THR A 205 23.26 -0.33 1.05
N ALA A 206 24.01 0.71 0.67
CA ALA A 206 25.25 0.55 -0.11
C ALA A 206 26.46 0.93 0.76
N VAL A 207 26.92 -0.03 1.58
CA VAL A 207 28.26 -0.05 2.18
C VAL A 207 28.83 -1.46 2.01
#